data_AF-A0A8X6UJS4-F1
#
_entry.id   AF-A0A8X6UJS4-F1
#
_cell.length_a   1.000
_cell.length_b   1.000
_cell.length_c   1.000
_cell.angle_alpha   90.00
_cell.angle_beta   90.00
_cell.angle_gamma   90.00
#
_symmetry.space_group_name_H-M   'P 1'
#
loop_
_entity.id
_entity.type
_entity.pdbx_description
1 polymer ?
#
loop_
_entity_poly.entity_id
_entity_poly.type
_entity_poly.pdbx_seq_one_letter_code
_entity_poly.pdbx_strand_id
1 'polypeptide(L)'
;MSQWAAKGFDTYPVDTSVSLGSNKTKVLGLAWQSLDDCLTLDTKGLLEIISTNKITKRFLLQAIGKIFDPLGLISPFTIRMKCLIQELWKNKITWDEELLPKIVERWVNWSKELPLLNKLRIPRFILI
;
A
#
# COMPACT_ATOMS: atom_id res chain seq x y z
N MET A 1 24.97 36.13 -12.11
CA MET A 1 25.09 34.77 -11.54
C MET A 1 25.44 34.84 -10.04
N SER A 2 24.63 35.51 -9.22
CA SER A 2 24.98 35.69 -7.79
C SER A 2 23.77 35.82 -6.84
N GLN A 3 22.56 35.52 -7.30
CA GLN A 3 21.35 35.69 -6.46
C GLN A 3 20.69 34.38 -6.00
N TRP A 4 21.27 33.21 -6.32
CA TRP A 4 20.68 31.91 -5.95
C TRP A 4 21.24 31.27 -4.67
N ALA A 5 22.33 31.80 -4.09
CA ALA A 5 22.96 31.19 -2.91
C ALA A 5 22.31 31.56 -1.56
N ALA A 6 21.39 32.54 -1.52
CA ALA A 6 20.90 33.13 -0.27
C ALA A 6 19.59 32.52 0.28
N LYS A 7 19.00 31.57 -0.42
CA LYS A 7 17.80 30.86 0.05
C LYS A 7 18.14 29.39 0.08
N GLY A 8 18.31 28.80 1.26
CA GLY A 8 18.74 27.41 1.48
C GLY A 8 17.81 26.35 0.90
N PHE A 9 17.68 26.32 -0.42
CA PHE A 9 16.86 25.39 -1.20
C PHE A 9 17.67 24.19 -1.72
N ASP A 10 18.99 24.15 -1.50
CA ASP A 10 19.87 23.08 -2.01
C ASP A 10 20.05 21.90 -1.05
N THR A 11 19.24 21.81 0.00
CA THR A 11 19.10 20.53 0.72
C THR A 11 17.75 19.94 0.39
N TYR A 12 17.69 19.25 -0.77
CA TYR A 12 16.81 18.10 -0.82
C TYR A 12 17.15 17.26 0.40
N PRO A 13 16.16 16.81 1.21
CA PRO A 13 16.46 15.88 2.28
C PRO A 13 17.14 14.68 1.60
N VAL A 14 18.45 14.55 1.84
CA VAL A 14 19.17 13.34 1.49
C VAL A 14 18.41 12.24 2.19
N ASP A 15 17.79 11.37 1.41
CA ASP A 15 17.00 10.25 1.90
C ASP A 15 17.98 9.36 2.68
N THR A 16 18.09 9.62 3.99
CA THR A 16 19.07 8.97 4.88
C THR A 16 18.60 7.57 5.27
N SER A 17 17.64 7.02 4.51
CA SER A 17 17.05 5.70 4.74
C SER A 17 17.95 4.56 4.27
N VAL A 18 19.00 4.83 3.49
CA VAL A 18 20.05 3.85 3.18
C VAL A 18 21.06 3.85 4.32
N SER A 19 20.69 3.23 5.44
CA SER A 19 21.68 2.86 6.45
C SER A 19 22.55 1.75 5.87
N LEU A 20 23.84 2.02 5.75
CA LEU A 20 24.87 1.06 5.35
C LEU A 20 24.89 -0.06 6.39
N GLY A 21 24.21 -1.18 6.11
CA GLY A 21 23.97 -2.28 7.04
C GLY A 21 22.50 -2.73 7.14
N SER A 22 21.54 -1.97 6.62
CA SER A 22 20.16 -2.44 6.47
C SER A 22 19.99 -3.21 5.17
N ASN A 23 19.66 -4.49 5.26
CA ASN A 23 19.41 -5.35 4.10
C ASN A 23 17.99 -5.17 3.52
N LYS A 24 17.31 -4.07 3.87
CA LYS A 24 15.91 -3.82 3.50
C LYS A 24 15.76 -2.37 3.03
N THR A 25 15.34 -2.18 1.78
CA THR A 25 15.13 -0.85 1.17
C THR A 25 13.77 -0.81 0.50
N LYS A 26 13.14 0.37 0.43
CA LYS A 26 11.85 0.54 -0.24
C LYS A 26 12.06 0.77 -1.74
N VAL A 27 11.36 0.00 -2.58
CA VAL A 27 11.42 0.08 -4.05
C VAL A 27 10.00 -0.06 -4.60
N LEU A 28 9.54 0.90 -5.40
CA LEU A 28 8.21 0.87 -6.06
C LEU A 28 7.04 0.58 -5.12
N GLY A 29 7.07 1.11 -3.89
CA GLY A 29 6.03 0.86 -2.87
C GLY A 29 6.14 -0.48 -2.14
N LEU A 30 7.07 -1.34 -2.55
CA LEU A 30 7.42 -2.61 -1.93
C LEU A 30 8.69 -2.46 -1.08
N ALA A 31 9.01 -3.48 -0.29
CA ALA A 31 10.28 -3.58 0.40
C ALA A 31 11.14 -4.66 -0.26
N TRP A 32 12.31 -4.28 -0.74
CA TRP A 32 13.32 -5.18 -1.27
C TRP A 32 14.24 -5.65 -0.14
N GLN A 33 14.39 -6.96 -0.02
CA GLN A 33 15.38 -7.63 0.82
C GLN A 33 16.59 -7.99 -0.04
N SER A 34 17.71 -7.29 0.16
CA SER A 34 18.88 -7.36 -0.74
C SER A 34 19.65 -8.67 -0.61
N LEU A 35 19.72 -9.27 0.59
CA LEU A 35 20.45 -10.54 0.81
C LEU A 35 19.80 -11.71 0.08
N ASP A 36 18.48 -11.83 0.20
CA ASP A 36 17.72 -12.94 -0.38
C ASP A 36 17.20 -12.62 -1.80
N ASP A 37 17.55 -11.43 -2.32
CA ASP A 37 17.00 -10.82 -3.53
C ASP A 37 15.49 -10.99 -3.71
N CYS A 38 14.73 -10.64 -2.67
CA CYS A 38 13.28 -10.82 -2.63
C CYS A 38 12.54 -9.50 -2.46
N LEU A 39 11.44 -9.33 -3.19
CA LEU A 39 10.44 -8.30 -2.92
C LEU A 39 9.46 -8.80 -1.86
N THR A 40 9.14 -7.90 -0.93
CA THR A 40 8.26 -8.14 0.22
C THR A 40 7.30 -6.97 0.37
N LEU A 41 6.19 -7.20 1.07
CA LEU A 41 5.21 -6.17 1.37
C LEU A 41 5.33 -5.76 2.83
N ASP A 42 5.27 -4.45 3.07
CA ASP A 42 5.09 -3.92 4.42
C ASP A 42 3.63 -3.52 4.61
N THR A 43 2.88 -4.33 5.37
CA THR A 43 1.46 -4.06 5.61
C THR A 43 1.18 -3.28 6.87
N LYS A 44 2.20 -2.87 7.65
CA LYS A 44 1.99 -2.25 8.97
C LYS A 44 1.13 -0.99 8.89
N GLY A 45 1.49 -0.05 8.02
CA GLY A 45 0.75 1.21 7.87
C GLY A 45 -0.65 1.04 7.26
N LEU A 46 -0.93 -0.10 6.63
CA LEU A 46 -2.27 -0.45 6.15
C LEU A 46 -3.11 -1.09 7.24
N LEU A 47 -2.53 -1.99 8.05
CA LEU A 47 -3.19 -2.57 9.22
C LEU A 47 -3.65 -1.48 10.20
N GLU A 48 -2.82 -0.47 10.44
CA GLU A 48 -3.16 0.66 11.31
C GLU A 48 -4.45 1.36 10.87
N ILE A 49 -4.59 1.67 9.57
CA ILE A 49 -5.82 2.28 9.03
C ILE A 49 -7.01 1.33 9.15
N ILE A 50 -6.81 0.06 8.85
CA ILE A 50 -7.89 -0.93 8.84
C ILE A 50 -8.51 -1.09 10.24
N SER A 51 -7.75 -0.80 11.30
CA SER A 51 -8.22 -0.80 12.69
C SER A 51 -9.31 0.25 13.01
N THR A 52 -9.62 1.16 12.09
CA THR A 52 -10.60 2.25 12.31
C THR A 52 -12.04 1.72 12.30
N ASN A 53 -12.90 2.28 13.16
CA ASN A 53 -14.25 1.75 13.41
C ASN A 53 -15.30 2.04 12.33
N LYS A 54 -15.13 3.08 11.49
CA LYS A 54 -16.16 3.45 10.50
C LYS A 54 -15.75 3.04 9.09
N ILE A 55 -16.43 2.03 8.54
CA ILE A 55 -16.21 1.54 7.20
C ILE A 55 -17.18 2.26 6.26
N THR A 56 -16.67 3.23 5.51
CA THR A 56 -17.38 3.98 4.46
C THR A 56 -16.74 3.73 3.08
N LYS A 57 -17.41 4.13 2.00
CA LYS A 57 -16.81 4.08 0.66
C LYS A 57 -15.50 4.89 0.59
N ARG A 58 -15.45 6.06 1.23
CA ARG A 58 -14.23 6.89 1.32
C ARG A 58 -13.10 6.14 2.02
N PHE A 59 -13.41 5.49 3.13
CA PHE A 59 -12.45 4.71 3.90
C PHE A 59 -11.86 3.55 3.07
N LEU A 60 -12.71 2.77 2.39
CA LEU A 60 -12.26 1.67 1.53
C LEU A 60 -11.32 2.17 0.41
N LEU A 61 -11.66 3.29 -0.23
CA LEU A 61 -10.82 3.91 -1.25
C LEU A 61 -9.47 4.37 -0.69
N GLN A 62 -9.47 5.00 0.49
CA GLN A 62 -8.25 5.43 1.16
C GLN A 62 -7.34 4.24 1.48
N ALA A 63 -7.91 3.16 2.01
CA ALA A 63 -7.14 1.98 2.37
C ALA A 63 -6.56 1.28 1.14
N ILE A 64 -7.35 1.08 0.08
CA ILE A 64 -6.87 0.47 -1.17
C ILE A 64 -5.88 1.36 -1.91
N GLY A 65 -6.06 2.68 -1.87
CA GLY A 65 -5.13 3.64 -2.47
C GLY A 65 -3.73 3.62 -1.87
N LYS A 66 -3.55 3.12 -0.64
CA LYS A 66 -2.23 2.93 -0.04
C LYS A 66 -1.44 1.75 -0.62
N ILE A 67 -2.11 0.82 -1.30
CA ILE A 67 -1.45 -0.31 -1.93
C ILE A 67 -0.96 0.11 -3.31
N PHE A 68 0.33 0.41 -3.41
CA PHE A 68 0.97 0.68 -4.69
C PHE A 68 1.62 -0.60 -5.23
N ASP A 69 1.07 -1.13 -6.33
CA ASP A 69 1.52 -2.36 -6.98
C ASP A 69 1.63 -2.16 -8.49
N PRO A 70 2.68 -1.46 -8.96
CA PRO A 70 2.84 -1.15 -10.38
C PRO A 70 3.11 -2.39 -11.24
N LEU A 71 3.61 -3.47 -10.64
CA LEU A 71 3.95 -4.72 -11.31
C LEU A 71 2.82 -5.75 -11.27
N GLY A 72 1.72 -5.46 -10.55
CA GLY A 72 0.58 -6.36 -10.42
C GLY A 72 0.85 -7.64 -9.62
N LEU A 73 1.92 -7.67 -8.82
CA LEU A 73 2.40 -8.84 -8.07
C LEU A 73 1.38 -9.34 -7.04
N ILE A 74 0.52 -8.45 -6.54
CA ILE A 74 -0.58 -8.76 -5.63
C ILE A 74 -1.94 -8.39 -6.21
N SER A 75 -2.03 -8.37 -7.54
CA SER A 75 -3.29 -8.14 -8.24
C SER A 75 -4.42 -9.09 -7.82
N PRO A 76 -4.21 -10.41 -7.57
CA PRO A 76 -5.29 -11.30 -7.12
C PRO A 76 -5.86 -10.89 -5.76
N PHE A 77 -5.01 -10.29 -4.92
CA PHE A 77 -5.42 -9.78 -3.62
C PHE A 77 -6.20 -8.46 -3.75
N THR A 78 -5.65 -7.50 -4.50
CA THR A 78 -6.21 -6.13 -4.60
C THR A 78 -7.45 -6.04 -5.49
N ILE A 79 -7.59 -6.91 -6.50
CA ILE A 79 -8.72 -6.88 -7.44
C ILE A 79 -10.06 -7.09 -6.72
N ARG A 80 -10.10 -7.94 -5.69
CA ARG A 80 -11.32 -8.22 -4.90
C ARG A 80 -11.93 -6.93 -4.33
N MET A 81 -11.10 -6.01 -3.85
CA MET A 81 -11.55 -4.74 -3.29
C MET A 81 -11.83 -3.70 -4.37
N LYS A 82 -11.10 -3.71 -5.49
CA LYS A 82 -11.46 -2.89 -6.67
C LYS A 82 -12.85 -3.26 -7.19
N CYS A 83 -13.18 -4.54 -7.26
CA CYS A 83 -14.53 -5.01 -7.60
C CYS A 83 -15.59 -4.57 -6.58
N LEU A 84 -15.28 -4.66 -5.28
CA LEU A 84 -16.17 -4.18 -4.21
C LEU A 84 -16.45 -2.68 -4.35
N ILE A 85 -15.41 -1.88 -4.60
CA ILE A 85 -15.55 -0.43 -4.83
C ILE A 85 -16.41 -0.16 -6.07
N GLN A 86 -16.22 -0.90 -7.17
CA GLN A 86 -17.07 -0.77 -8.36
C GLN A 86 -18.54 -1.09 -8.06
N GLU A 87 -18.81 -2.09 -7.23
CA GLU A 87 -20.18 -2.41 -6.79
C GLU A 87 -20.80 -1.26 -5.98
N LEU A 88 -20.04 -0.64 -5.08
CA LEU A 88 -20.49 0.54 -4.33
C LEU A 88 -20.84 1.72 -5.25
N TRP A 89 -20.06 1.93 -6.31
CA TRP A 89 -20.35 2.95 -7.33
C TRP A 89 -21.64 2.65 -8.09
N LYS A 90 -21.83 1.39 -8.52
CA LYS A 90 -23.05 0.97 -9.23
C LYS A 90 -24.30 1.16 -8.36
N ASN A 91 -24.18 0.92 -7.06
CA ASN A 91 -25.26 1.11 -6.08
C ASN A 91 -25.45 2.56 -5.62
N LYS A 92 -24.69 3.52 -6.18
CA LYS A 92 -24.78 4.96 -5.86
C LYS A 92 -24.58 5.30 -4.37
N ILE A 93 -23.87 4.44 -3.63
CA ILE A 93 -23.53 4.68 -2.22
C ILE A 93 -22.70 5.96 -2.11
N THR A 94 -22.99 6.82 -1.15
CA THR A 94 -22.25 8.09 -0.98
C THR A 94 -20.89 7.86 -0.31
N TRP A 95 -20.06 8.90 -0.20
CA TRP A 95 -18.69 8.76 0.29
C TRP A 95 -18.60 8.39 1.78
N ASP A 96 -19.44 9.00 2.61
CA ASP A 96 -19.37 8.94 4.09
C ASP A 96 -20.51 8.13 4.74
N GLU A 97 -21.34 7.51 3.89
CA GLU A 97 -22.42 6.61 4.30
C GLU A 97 -21.86 5.28 4.82
N GLU A 98 -22.53 4.75 5.84
CA GLU A 98 -22.19 3.44 6.41
C GLU A 98 -22.58 2.33 5.46
N LEU A 99 -21.69 1.36 5.31
CA LEU A 99 -21.89 0.26 4.38
C LEU A 99 -22.78 -0.82 4.99
N LEU A 100 -23.58 -1.48 4.15
CA LEU A 100 -24.41 -2.61 4.56
C LEU A 100 -23.56 -3.72 5.22
N PRO A 101 -24.12 -4.47 6.20
CA PRO A 101 -23.38 -5.50 6.93
C PRO A 101 -22.65 -6.52 6.04
N LYS A 102 -23.29 -6.93 4.94
CA LYS A 102 -22.71 -7.86 3.95
C LYS A 102 -21.43 -7.32 3.29
N ILE A 103 -21.35 -6.02 3.06
CA ILE A 103 -20.19 -5.34 2.46
C ILE A 103 -19.07 -5.23 3.50
N VAL A 104 -19.44 -4.86 4.72
CA VAL A 104 -18.53 -4.83 5.87
C VAL A 104 -17.90 -6.20 6.10
N GLU A 105 -18.68 -7.27 6.04
CA GLU A 105 -18.17 -8.65 6.20
C GLU A 105 -17.12 -9.00 5.13
N ARG A 106 -17.39 -8.68 3.85
CA ARG A 106 -16.44 -8.91 2.76
C ARG A 106 -15.13 -8.15 2.96
N TRP A 107 -15.22 -6.91 3.44
CA TRP A 107 -14.06 -6.11 3.81
C TRP A 107 -13.29 -6.75 4.95
N VAL A 108 -13.94 -7.09 6.06
CA VAL A 108 -13.31 -7.70 7.24
C VAL A 108 -12.60 -9.01 6.88
N ASN A 109 -13.24 -9.86 6.07
CA ASN A 109 -12.63 -11.11 5.63
C ASN A 109 -11.40 -10.87 4.76
N TRP A 110 -11.46 -9.93 3.83
CA TRP A 110 -10.28 -9.52 3.04
C TRP A 110 -9.16 -8.94 3.93
N SER A 111 -9.51 -8.13 4.92
CA SER A 111 -8.55 -7.52 5.86
C SER A 111 -7.83 -8.53 6.74
N LYS A 112 -8.49 -9.64 7.10
CA LYS A 112 -7.86 -10.74 7.88
C LYS A 112 -6.75 -11.45 7.12
N GLU A 113 -6.78 -11.41 5.79
CA GLU A 113 -5.74 -11.99 4.95
C GLU A 113 -4.52 -11.07 4.81
N LEU A 114 -4.66 -9.77 5.11
CA LEU A 114 -3.62 -8.78 4.93
C LEU A 114 -2.31 -9.13 5.67
N PRO A 115 -2.30 -9.62 6.92
CA PRO A 115 -1.08 -10.05 7.60
C PRO A 115 -0.33 -11.18 6.87
N LEU A 116 -1.02 -12.00 6.05
CA LEU A 116 -0.40 -13.07 5.29
C LEU A 116 0.52 -12.53 4.19
N LEU A 117 0.26 -11.32 3.68
CA LEU A 117 1.11 -10.68 2.67
C LEU A 117 2.51 -10.35 3.19
N ASN A 118 2.69 -10.16 4.50
CA ASN A 118 4.03 -9.97 5.08
C ASN A 118 4.91 -11.23 4.95
N LYS A 119 4.29 -12.40 4.78
CA LYS A 119 4.96 -13.68 4.55
C LYS A 119 5.30 -13.90 3.08
N LEU A 120 4.70 -13.13 2.17
CA LEU A 120 4.98 -13.24 0.75
C LEU A 120 6.44 -12.82 0.49
N ARG A 121 7.16 -13.70 -0.20
CA ARG A 121 8.51 -13.48 -0.71
C ARG A 121 8.46 -13.71 -2.21
N ILE A 122 8.75 -12.66 -2.97
CA ILE A 122 8.74 -12.71 -4.43
C ILE A 122 10.19 -12.58 -4.87
N PRO A 123 10.84 -13.67 -5.31
CA PRO A 123 12.20 -13.58 -5.81
C PRO A 123 12.27 -12.64 -7.02
N ARG A 124 13.25 -11.75 -7.03
CA ARG A 124 13.48 -10.84 -8.14
C ARG A 124 14.33 -11.54 -9.21
N PHE A 125 13.74 -12.49 -9.93
CA PHE A 125 14.44 -13.15 -11.02
C PHE A 125 14.63 -12.19 -12.19
N ILE A 126 15.89 -11.89 -12.52
CA ILE A 126 16.25 -11.42 -13.84
C ILE A 126 16.56 -12.68 -14.65
N LEU A 127 15.68 -13.04 -15.58
CA LEU A 127 16.08 -13.91 -16.69
C LEU A 127 16.92 -13.02 -17.62
N ILE A 128 18.23 -13.22 -17.58
CA ILE A 128 19.17 -12.67 -18.57
C ILE A 128 19.20 -13.63 -19.75
#